data_AF-A0A2M7YWK0-F1
#
_entry.id   AF-A0A2M7YWK0-F1
#
_cell.length_a   1.000
_cell.length_b   1.000
_cell.length_c   1.000
_cell.angle_alpha   90.00
_cell.angle_beta   90.00
_cell.angle_gamma   90.00
#
_symmetry.space_group_name_H-M   'P 1'
#
loop_
_entity.id
_entity.type
_entity.pdbx_description
1 polymer ?
#
loop_
_entity_poly.entity_id
_entity_poly.type
_entity_poly.pdbx_seq_one_letter_code
_entity_poly.pdbx_strand_id
1 'polypeptide(L)'
;MNDMLSKRGCSLVAGILAVLVAGAALADSAPPADPSPARGSLSEILPGHRGTYLYYHALDYGSQSLTHPLRLIINGGFGIMQISNRDNRPARIMYGRGLRNVSDNLMRPWWAVREQGLGVFLRHEVIPISVRTGDSQYWPNYMNHLLGGGMSYRMMEEYYRYHGHTHSKRWSLATLFVYHLLNETVENNDKLGPNPDPVADFWIFNPAGVWLFNKDSVAQFFSRTLHFTDWSYQPVIMPETGELQNVGQNYAVKWHLNNSGSRSIFYHWGTHAELGMSFTDAEGRCVSFGFGFVAKNILEVDDLSDTVDLAVSGGLFYDRNNSLLASLVAAKGKDFPWRLNLYPGLFDLGPLQPGFYVALDQKDHLSGGITIGAITHLPVGLGWE
;
A
#
# COMPACT_ATOMS: atom_id res chain seq x y z
N MET A 1 -14.70 -20.31 29.07
CA MET A 1 -15.56 -19.21 28.57
C MET A 1 -14.83 -18.25 27.63
N ASN A 2 -13.53 -17.96 27.84
CA ASN A 2 -12.72 -17.10 26.95
C ASN A 2 -12.47 -17.69 25.53
N ASP A 3 -12.42 -19.02 25.40
CA ASP A 3 -12.14 -19.67 24.09
C ASP A 3 -13.34 -19.63 23.12
N MET A 4 -14.55 -19.43 23.65
CA MET A 4 -15.79 -19.41 22.87
C MET A 4 -16.09 -18.01 22.30
N LEU A 5 -15.57 -16.95 22.93
CA LEU A 5 -15.67 -15.56 22.46
C LEU A 5 -14.63 -15.26 21.36
N SER A 6 -13.44 -15.86 21.42
CA SER A 6 -12.38 -15.75 20.40
C SER A 6 -12.84 -16.25 19.03
N LYS A 7 -13.47 -17.44 18.97
CA LYS A 7 -13.96 -18.03 17.72
C LYS A 7 -15.12 -17.24 17.09
N ARG A 8 -16.03 -16.70 17.90
CA ARG A 8 -17.16 -15.89 17.40
C ARG A 8 -16.73 -14.51 16.89
N GLY A 9 -15.70 -13.91 17.48
CA GLY A 9 -15.11 -12.67 16.98
C GLY A 9 -14.42 -12.83 15.62
N CYS A 10 -13.65 -13.91 15.43
CA CYS A 10 -13.05 -14.23 14.12
C CYS A 10 -14.10 -14.39 13.02
N SER A 11 -15.21 -15.09 13.27
CA SER A 11 -16.25 -15.30 12.26
C SER A 11 -17.02 -14.03 11.90
N LEU A 12 -17.20 -13.09 12.84
CA LEU A 12 -17.91 -11.83 12.56
C LEU A 12 -17.04 -10.85 11.77
N VAL A 13 -15.75 -10.73 12.10
CA VAL A 13 -14.81 -9.85 11.38
C VAL A 13 -14.51 -10.41 10.00
N ALA A 14 -14.25 -11.72 9.89
CA ALA A 14 -14.13 -12.38 8.60
C ALA A 14 -15.44 -12.28 7.79
N GLY A 15 -16.60 -12.31 8.44
CA GLY A 15 -17.91 -12.08 7.81
C GLY A 15 -18.10 -10.65 7.29
N ILE A 16 -17.71 -9.64 8.06
CA ILE A 16 -17.79 -8.22 7.64
C ILE A 16 -16.78 -7.95 6.51
N LEU A 17 -15.54 -8.44 6.62
CA LEU A 17 -14.57 -8.38 5.52
C LEU A 17 -15.08 -9.13 4.30
N ALA A 18 -15.63 -10.33 4.44
CA ALA A 18 -16.20 -11.07 3.32
C ALA A 18 -17.40 -10.35 2.68
N VAL A 19 -18.25 -9.69 3.47
CA VAL A 19 -19.37 -8.90 2.93
C VAL A 19 -18.90 -7.61 2.25
N LEU A 20 -17.87 -6.96 2.76
CA LEU A 20 -17.30 -5.75 2.14
C LEU A 20 -16.47 -6.09 0.88
N VAL A 21 -15.74 -7.21 0.91
CA VAL A 21 -15.00 -7.78 -0.22
C VAL A 21 -15.98 -8.28 -1.29
N ALA A 22 -17.05 -8.98 -0.89
CA ALA A 22 -18.11 -9.40 -1.79
C ALA A 22 -18.91 -8.21 -2.34
N GLY A 23 -19.15 -7.17 -1.53
CA GLY A 23 -19.78 -5.93 -1.99
C GLY A 23 -18.93 -5.20 -3.03
N ALA A 24 -17.61 -5.20 -2.86
CA ALA A 24 -16.67 -4.67 -3.85
C ALA A 24 -16.59 -5.55 -5.12
N ALA A 25 -16.61 -6.89 -4.97
CA ALA A 25 -16.56 -7.83 -6.09
C ALA A 25 -17.88 -7.93 -6.88
N LEU A 26 -19.04 -7.77 -6.22
CA LEU A 26 -20.36 -7.79 -6.86
C LEU A 26 -20.68 -6.47 -7.58
N ALA A 27 -19.95 -5.39 -7.28
CA ALA A 27 -20.16 -4.11 -7.91
C ALA A 27 -19.60 -4.03 -9.36
N ASP A 28 -18.85 -5.04 -9.82
CA ASP A 28 -18.02 -4.97 -11.03
C ASP A 28 -18.51 -5.86 -12.18
N SER A 29 -19.84 -6.00 -12.34
CA SER A 29 -20.44 -6.72 -13.49
C SER A 29 -20.51 -5.88 -14.78
N ALA A 30 -19.74 -4.79 -14.88
CA ALA A 30 -19.70 -3.96 -16.08
C ALA A 30 -18.82 -4.64 -17.16
N PRO A 31 -19.26 -4.67 -18.43
CA PRO A 31 -18.46 -5.24 -19.51
C PRO A 31 -17.14 -4.47 -19.68
N PRO A 32 -16.04 -5.15 -20.04
CA PRO A 32 -14.75 -4.50 -20.24
C PRO A 32 -14.84 -3.46 -21.36
N ALA A 33 -14.40 -2.25 -21.07
CA ALA A 33 -14.25 -1.20 -22.07
C ALA A 33 -13.08 -1.52 -23.01
N ASP A 34 -13.20 -1.11 -24.26
CA ASP A 34 -12.24 -1.34 -25.34
C ASP A 34 -10.88 -0.66 -25.03
N PRO A 35 -9.78 -1.41 -24.80
CA PRO A 35 -8.52 -0.83 -24.34
C PRO A 35 -7.62 -0.53 -25.54
N SER A 36 -7.67 0.69 -26.05
CA SER A 36 -6.51 1.26 -26.77
C SER A 36 -6.59 2.79 -26.87
N PRO A 37 -5.99 3.52 -25.91
CA PRO A 37 -5.57 4.89 -26.17
C PRO A 37 -4.27 4.87 -26.99
N ALA A 38 -4.29 5.57 -28.13
CA ALA A 38 -3.12 5.81 -28.95
C ALA A 38 -2.03 6.59 -28.18
N ARG A 39 -0.78 6.31 -28.55
CA ARG A 39 0.46 6.92 -28.03
C ARG A 39 0.41 8.46 -28.07
N GLY A 40 0.34 9.06 -26.90
CA GLY A 40 0.33 10.49 -26.61
C GLY A 40 0.19 10.66 -25.10
N SER A 41 0.51 11.83 -24.52
CA SER A 41 0.43 12.10 -23.07
C SER A 41 -0.76 11.36 -22.45
N LEU A 42 -0.53 10.51 -21.43
CA LEU A 42 -1.59 9.77 -20.72
C LEU A 42 -2.80 10.69 -20.59
N SER A 43 -3.83 10.42 -21.40
CA SER A 43 -4.88 11.41 -21.59
C SER A 43 -5.52 11.65 -20.25
N GLU A 44 -5.57 12.91 -19.83
CA GLU A 44 -6.30 13.32 -18.63
C GLU A 44 -7.75 12.84 -18.70
N ILE A 45 -8.29 12.61 -19.89
CA ILE A 45 -9.63 12.08 -20.11
C ILE A 45 -9.49 10.74 -20.83
N LEU A 46 -9.83 9.64 -20.17
CA LEU A 46 -9.83 8.34 -20.83
C LEU A 46 -10.97 8.28 -21.87
N PRO A 47 -10.73 7.75 -23.09
CA PRO A 47 -11.77 7.62 -24.11
C PRO A 47 -13.02 6.94 -23.57
N GLY A 48 -14.20 7.49 -23.88
CA GLY A 48 -15.49 6.97 -23.41
C GLY A 48 -15.84 7.27 -21.94
N HIS A 49 -14.94 7.89 -21.17
CA HIS A 49 -15.13 8.15 -19.74
C HIS A 49 -15.17 9.65 -19.44
N ARG A 50 -15.98 10.05 -18.45
CA ARG A 50 -16.07 11.44 -18.01
C ARG A 50 -15.07 11.73 -16.88
N GLY A 51 -14.48 12.92 -16.91
CA GLY A 51 -13.64 13.46 -15.82
C GLY A 51 -12.13 13.23 -16.01
N THR A 52 -11.35 13.90 -15.16
CA THR A 52 -9.88 13.90 -15.20
C THR A 52 -9.28 12.74 -14.41
N TYR A 53 -8.42 11.94 -15.02
CA TYR A 53 -7.71 10.79 -14.46
C TYR A 53 -6.24 11.14 -14.25
N LEU A 54 -5.81 11.17 -12.98
CA LEU A 54 -4.48 11.63 -12.57
C LEU A 54 -3.59 10.49 -12.05
N TYR A 55 -4.18 9.44 -11.49
CA TYR A 55 -3.47 8.33 -10.88
C TYR A 55 -3.91 6.97 -11.45
N TYR A 56 -5.17 6.81 -11.84
CA TYR A 56 -5.64 5.59 -12.49
C TYR A 56 -5.74 5.76 -14.00
N HIS A 57 -4.94 5.01 -14.76
CA HIS A 57 -4.84 5.16 -16.21
C HIS A 57 -5.33 3.94 -17.01
N ALA A 58 -5.85 2.91 -16.33
CA ALA A 58 -6.34 1.67 -16.95
C ALA A 58 -5.33 1.03 -17.92
N LEU A 59 -4.04 1.04 -17.55
CA LEU A 59 -3.00 0.40 -18.34
C LEU A 59 -3.08 -1.12 -18.18
N ASP A 60 -2.92 -1.84 -19.27
CA ASP A 60 -2.88 -3.30 -19.34
C ASP A 60 -1.50 -3.89 -18.98
N TYR A 61 -0.61 -3.10 -18.37
CA TYR A 61 0.70 -3.55 -17.93
C TYR A 61 1.14 -2.89 -16.63
N GLY A 62 2.18 -3.49 -16.04
CA GLY A 62 2.86 -3.03 -14.84
C GLY A 62 1.97 -3.04 -13.61
N SER A 63 2.34 -2.27 -12.59
CA SER A 63 1.56 -2.11 -11.36
C SER A 63 0.13 -1.59 -11.63
N GLN A 64 -0.06 -0.75 -12.65
CA GLN A 64 -1.38 -0.21 -13.00
C GLN A 64 -2.38 -1.29 -13.39
N SER A 65 -1.95 -2.33 -14.13
CA SER A 65 -2.83 -3.47 -14.49
C SER A 65 -3.34 -4.26 -13.28
N LEU A 66 -2.71 -4.09 -12.13
CA LEU A 66 -3.05 -4.74 -10.88
C LEU A 66 -3.83 -3.82 -9.93
N THR A 67 -4.18 -2.61 -10.36
CA THR A 67 -4.93 -1.67 -9.54
C THR A 67 -6.34 -2.20 -9.33
N HIS A 68 -6.66 -2.57 -8.09
CA HIS A 68 -7.99 -3.05 -7.71
C HIS A 68 -8.25 -2.77 -6.22
N PRO A 69 -9.48 -2.42 -5.80
CA PRO A 69 -9.81 -2.10 -4.41
C PRO A 69 -9.41 -3.19 -3.41
N LEU A 70 -9.66 -4.46 -3.75
CA LEU A 70 -9.27 -5.59 -2.90
C LEU A 70 -7.76 -5.73 -2.75
N ARG A 71 -7.00 -5.41 -3.80
CA ARG A 71 -5.55 -5.49 -3.75
C ARG A 71 -4.95 -4.35 -2.94
N LEU A 72 -5.53 -3.15 -3.00
CA LEU A 72 -5.20 -2.05 -2.08
C LEU A 72 -5.44 -2.47 -0.62
N ILE A 73 -6.60 -3.06 -0.32
CA ILE A 73 -6.92 -3.56 1.03
C ILE A 73 -5.92 -4.60 1.50
N ILE A 74 -5.50 -5.53 0.63
CA ILE A 74 -4.52 -6.56 1.00
C ILE A 74 -3.12 -5.99 1.17
N ASN A 75 -2.61 -5.24 0.18
CA ASN A 75 -1.27 -4.64 0.23
C ASN A 75 -1.10 -3.70 1.42
N GLY A 76 -2.10 -2.86 1.64
CA GLY A 76 -2.10 -1.92 2.74
C GLY A 76 -2.43 -2.57 4.08
N GLY A 77 -3.50 -3.37 4.15
CA GLY A 77 -4.01 -3.91 5.41
C GLY A 77 -3.14 -5.01 6.03
N PHE A 78 -2.30 -5.67 5.23
CA PHE A 78 -1.36 -6.69 5.72
C PHE A 78 0.11 -6.28 5.53
N GLY A 79 0.39 -5.06 5.07
CA GLY A 79 1.75 -4.62 4.77
C GLY A 79 2.71 -4.74 5.97
N ILE A 80 2.17 -4.54 7.18
CA ILE A 80 2.91 -4.63 8.43
C ILE A 80 3.48 -6.04 8.73
N MET A 81 2.96 -7.08 8.08
CA MET A 81 3.45 -8.46 8.20
C MET A 81 4.82 -8.68 7.52
N GLN A 82 5.35 -7.68 6.80
CA GLN A 82 6.70 -7.71 6.22
C GLN A 82 7.82 -7.36 7.23
N ILE A 83 7.48 -7.04 8.46
CA ILE A 83 8.45 -6.79 9.54
C ILE A 83 8.88 -8.14 10.13
N SER A 84 10.18 -8.32 10.34
CA SER A 84 10.77 -9.66 10.54
C SER A 84 10.35 -10.36 11.82
N ASN A 85 9.91 -9.61 12.82
CA ASN A 85 9.38 -10.17 14.07
C ASN A 85 7.85 -10.28 14.09
N ARG A 86 7.16 -10.19 12.94
CA ARG A 86 5.71 -10.42 12.83
C ARG A 86 5.41 -11.72 12.08
N ASP A 87 4.36 -12.42 12.52
CA ASP A 87 3.87 -13.62 11.84
C ASP A 87 3.22 -13.21 10.51
N ASN A 88 3.67 -13.81 9.41
CA ASN A 88 3.16 -13.53 8.07
C ASN A 88 2.01 -14.45 7.65
N ARG A 89 1.38 -15.19 8.57
CA ARG A 89 0.17 -16.02 8.31
C ARG A 89 -1.10 -15.28 8.73
N PRO A 90 -1.95 -14.85 7.77
CA PRO A 90 -3.16 -14.11 8.10
C PRO A 90 -4.10 -14.85 9.06
N ALA A 91 -4.12 -16.19 9.03
CA ALA A 91 -4.97 -17.01 9.91
C ALA A 91 -4.55 -17.00 11.40
N ARG A 92 -3.35 -16.52 11.73
CA ARG A 92 -2.83 -16.48 13.11
C ARG A 92 -3.03 -15.12 13.79
N ILE A 93 -3.47 -14.11 13.05
CA ILE A 93 -3.76 -12.79 13.58
C ILE A 93 -4.98 -12.85 14.50
N MET A 94 -4.89 -12.23 15.67
CA MET A 94 -5.99 -12.13 16.63
C MET A 94 -6.96 -10.99 16.27
N TYR A 95 -7.55 -11.02 15.06
CA TYR A 95 -8.38 -9.93 14.53
C TYR A 95 -9.43 -9.40 15.51
N GLY A 96 -10.07 -10.29 16.28
CA GLY A 96 -11.09 -9.86 17.26
C GLY A 96 -10.53 -9.01 18.39
N ARG A 97 -9.29 -9.27 18.83
CA ARG A 97 -8.60 -8.44 19.84
C ARG A 97 -8.08 -7.15 19.21
N GLY A 98 -7.40 -7.23 18.07
CA GLY A 98 -6.89 -6.08 17.34
C GLY A 98 -8.01 -5.09 17.01
N LEU A 99 -9.10 -5.56 16.41
CA LEU A 99 -10.25 -4.72 16.06
C LEU A 99 -10.90 -4.11 17.30
N ARG A 100 -11.01 -4.88 18.39
CA ARG A 100 -11.53 -4.36 19.65
C ARG A 100 -10.64 -3.24 20.18
N ASN A 101 -9.33 -3.42 20.18
CA ASN A 101 -8.39 -2.40 20.65
C ASN A 101 -8.49 -1.12 19.81
N VAL A 102 -8.48 -1.26 18.49
CA VAL A 102 -8.64 -0.13 17.56
C VAL A 102 -9.97 0.56 17.81
N SER A 103 -11.07 -0.19 17.88
CA SER A 103 -12.41 0.38 18.13
C SER A 103 -12.49 1.13 19.46
N ASP A 104 -11.95 0.56 20.54
CA ASP A 104 -11.94 1.19 21.86
C ASP A 104 -11.17 2.53 21.84
N ASN A 105 -10.02 2.59 21.17
CA ASN A 105 -9.23 3.81 20.99
C ASN A 105 -9.94 4.84 20.09
N LEU A 106 -10.56 4.42 18.98
CA LEU A 106 -11.29 5.31 18.09
C LEU A 106 -12.57 5.88 18.70
N MET A 107 -13.28 5.10 19.53
CA MET A 107 -14.48 5.55 20.23
C MET A 107 -14.16 6.43 21.44
N ARG A 108 -12.95 6.31 22.00
CA ARG A 108 -12.49 7.06 23.17
C ARG A 108 -11.12 7.71 22.91
N PRO A 109 -10.98 8.57 21.88
CA PRO A 109 -9.68 9.08 21.45
C PRO A 109 -8.99 9.89 22.55
N TRP A 110 -9.76 10.63 23.36
CA TRP A 110 -9.21 11.39 24.48
C TRP A 110 -8.69 10.54 25.62
N TRP A 111 -9.18 9.31 25.78
CA TRP A 111 -8.59 8.41 26.78
C TRP A 111 -7.20 7.98 26.32
N ALA A 112 -7.07 7.52 25.08
CA ALA A 112 -5.78 7.13 24.50
C ALA A 112 -4.72 8.23 24.58
N VAL A 113 -5.08 9.44 24.12
CA VAL A 113 -4.17 10.61 24.11
C VAL A 113 -3.82 11.09 25.53
N ARG A 114 -4.74 10.98 26.50
CA ARG A 114 -4.46 11.41 27.88
C ARG A 114 -3.55 10.46 28.63
N GLU A 115 -3.66 9.16 28.38
CA GLU A 115 -2.80 8.14 29.01
C GLU A 115 -1.35 8.27 28.52
N GLN A 116 -1.13 8.51 27.21
CA GLN A 116 0.21 8.79 26.68
C GLN A 116 0.70 10.21 27.04
N GLY A 117 -0.24 11.17 27.11
CA GLY A 117 0.03 12.59 27.34
C GLY A 117 0.04 13.38 26.03
N LEU A 118 -0.73 14.48 25.99
CA LEU A 118 -0.95 15.29 24.78
C LEU A 118 0.35 15.80 24.14
N GLY A 119 1.35 16.19 24.94
CA GLY A 119 2.63 16.67 24.42
C GLY A 119 3.45 15.58 23.74
N VAL A 120 3.39 14.35 24.26
CA VAL A 120 4.05 13.18 23.67
C VAL A 120 3.34 12.80 22.38
N PHE A 121 2.01 12.67 22.42
CA PHE A 121 1.18 12.42 21.24
C PHE A 121 1.47 13.41 20.11
N LEU A 122 1.45 14.72 20.40
CA LEU A 122 1.71 15.72 19.38
C LEU A 122 3.14 15.62 18.82
N ARG A 123 4.14 15.35 19.65
CA ARG A 123 5.53 15.27 19.19
C ARG A 123 5.81 14.01 18.39
N HIS A 124 5.26 12.87 18.80
CA HIS A 124 5.54 11.56 18.21
C HIS A 124 4.67 11.35 16.98
N GLU A 125 3.38 11.64 17.06
CA GLU A 125 2.42 11.29 16.01
C GLU A 125 2.14 12.42 15.01
N VAL A 126 2.18 13.69 15.44
CA VAL A 126 1.58 14.79 14.67
C VAL A 126 2.58 15.81 14.14
N ILE A 127 3.53 16.24 14.95
CA ILE A 127 4.40 17.37 14.65
C ILE A 127 5.75 16.85 14.16
N PRO A 128 6.19 17.20 12.94
CA PRO A 128 7.42 16.67 12.34
C PRO A 128 8.68 17.38 12.85
N ILE A 129 8.95 17.30 14.17
CA ILE A 129 10.04 18.03 14.83
C ILE A 129 11.19 17.13 15.31
N SER A 130 11.04 15.81 15.29
CA SER A 130 12.07 14.89 15.78
C SER A 130 12.67 14.04 14.66
N VAL A 131 14.00 14.08 14.50
CA VAL A 131 14.74 13.17 13.60
C VAL A 131 15.27 11.93 14.32
N ARG A 132 14.90 11.72 15.60
CA ARG A 132 15.26 10.51 16.35
C ARG A 132 14.29 9.40 16.00
N THR A 133 14.79 8.23 15.65
CA THR A 133 14.00 7.06 15.21
C THR A 133 12.94 6.58 16.22
N GLY A 134 13.12 6.88 17.50
CA GLY A 134 12.15 6.57 18.57
C GLY A 134 10.96 7.53 18.70
N ASP A 135 11.04 8.72 18.08
CA ASP A 135 10.00 9.75 18.17
C ASP A 135 9.51 10.18 16.76
N SER A 136 9.71 9.32 15.75
CA SER A 136 9.43 9.62 14.34
C SER A 136 8.19 8.91 13.79
N GLN A 137 7.25 8.53 14.65
CA GLN A 137 5.99 7.89 14.28
C GLN A 137 5.14 8.77 13.35
N TYR A 138 5.32 10.10 13.41
CA TYR A 138 4.73 11.05 12.48
C TYR A 138 5.12 10.76 11.03
N TRP A 139 6.30 10.16 10.77
CA TRP A 139 6.78 9.96 9.40
C TRP A 139 5.86 9.01 8.61
N PRO A 140 5.56 7.78 9.08
CA PRO A 140 4.48 6.98 8.52
C PRO A 140 3.14 7.71 8.40
N ASN A 141 2.74 8.51 9.40
CA ASN A 141 1.47 9.23 9.39
C ASN A 141 1.39 10.25 8.23
N TYR A 142 2.46 10.99 7.96
CA TYR A 142 2.53 11.90 6.81
C TYR A 142 2.69 11.14 5.48
N MET A 143 3.58 10.15 5.42
CA MET A 143 3.94 9.53 4.15
C MET A 143 2.92 8.50 3.68
N ASN A 144 2.40 7.68 4.59
CA ASN A 144 1.48 6.58 4.27
C ASN A 144 0.02 7.00 4.48
N HIS A 145 -0.34 7.67 5.57
CA HIS A 145 -1.75 8.02 5.84
C HIS A 145 -2.19 9.30 5.13
N LEU A 146 -1.42 10.39 5.23
CA LEU A 146 -1.77 11.66 4.59
C LEU A 146 -1.55 11.63 3.07
N LEU A 147 -0.31 11.41 2.64
CA LEU A 147 0.05 11.45 1.23
C LEU A 147 -0.36 10.16 0.51
N GLY A 148 0.07 9.01 1.03
CA GLY A 148 -0.30 7.69 0.50
C GLY A 148 -1.82 7.48 0.49
N GLY A 149 -2.48 7.62 1.63
CA GLY A 149 -3.93 7.41 1.78
C GLY A 149 -4.75 8.41 0.96
N GLY A 150 -4.33 9.68 0.90
CA GLY A 150 -4.96 10.68 0.04
C GLY A 150 -4.85 10.35 -1.45
N MET A 151 -3.66 9.95 -1.90
CA MET A 151 -3.41 9.50 -3.28
C MET A 151 -4.23 8.24 -3.60
N SER A 152 -4.19 7.22 -2.74
CA SER A 152 -4.97 5.98 -2.90
C SER A 152 -6.47 6.26 -2.93
N TYR A 153 -6.99 7.19 -2.13
CA TYR A 153 -8.37 7.65 -2.23
C TYR A 153 -8.68 8.23 -3.62
N ARG A 154 -7.83 9.12 -4.14
CA ARG A 154 -8.06 9.70 -5.46
C ARG A 154 -7.96 8.65 -6.56
N MET A 155 -6.97 7.76 -6.49
CA MET A 155 -6.81 6.65 -7.43
C MET A 155 -8.01 5.70 -7.42
N MET A 156 -8.55 5.34 -6.25
CA MET A 156 -9.74 4.50 -6.16
C MET A 156 -11.01 5.22 -6.63
N GLU A 157 -11.14 6.52 -6.39
CA GLU A 157 -12.24 7.32 -6.93
C GLU A 157 -12.21 7.30 -8.47
N GLU A 158 -11.03 7.45 -9.06
CA GLU A 158 -10.82 7.35 -10.50
C GLU A 158 -11.08 5.92 -11.01
N TYR A 159 -10.62 4.88 -10.32
CA TYR A 159 -10.93 3.47 -10.63
C TYR A 159 -12.45 3.24 -10.68
N TYR A 160 -13.18 3.63 -9.63
CA TYR A 160 -14.62 3.42 -9.57
C TYR A 160 -15.38 4.25 -10.62
N ARG A 161 -14.87 5.44 -10.95
CA ARG A 161 -15.48 6.25 -12.02
C ARG A 161 -15.24 5.62 -13.39
N TYR A 162 -14.05 5.07 -13.63
CA TYR A 162 -13.75 4.34 -14.86
C TYR A 162 -14.69 3.14 -15.03
N HIS A 163 -14.90 2.35 -13.98
CA HIS A 163 -15.81 1.19 -14.02
C HIS A 163 -17.30 1.55 -13.89
N GLY A 164 -17.69 2.83 -14.05
CA GLY A 164 -19.09 3.24 -14.15
C GLY A 164 -19.86 3.28 -12.83
N HIS A 165 -19.19 3.25 -11.67
CA HIS A 165 -19.88 3.31 -10.38
C HIS A 165 -20.41 4.72 -10.10
N THR A 166 -21.72 4.81 -9.85
CA THR A 166 -22.45 6.09 -9.67
C THR A 166 -22.01 6.91 -8.45
N HIS A 167 -21.35 6.30 -7.48
CA HIS A 167 -20.91 6.94 -6.23
C HIS A 167 -19.42 6.71 -5.96
N SER A 168 -18.56 6.94 -6.96
CA SER A 168 -17.11 6.67 -6.93
C SER A 168 -16.42 7.14 -5.64
N LYS A 169 -16.71 8.37 -5.18
CA LYS A 169 -16.16 8.92 -3.93
C LYS A 169 -16.54 8.11 -2.69
N ARG A 170 -17.79 7.65 -2.59
CA ARG A 170 -18.24 6.85 -1.42
C ARG A 170 -17.59 5.48 -1.41
N TRP A 171 -17.47 4.85 -2.57
CA TRP A 171 -16.78 3.57 -2.72
C TRP A 171 -15.28 3.69 -2.42
N SER A 172 -14.65 4.78 -2.87
CA SER A 172 -13.26 5.08 -2.52
C SER A 172 -13.06 5.29 -1.02
N LEU A 173 -13.93 6.09 -0.37
CA LEU A 173 -13.91 6.27 1.09
C LEU A 173 -14.08 4.93 1.83
N ALA A 174 -15.02 4.09 1.39
CA ALA A 174 -15.25 2.78 1.99
C ALA A 174 -14.02 1.87 1.83
N THR A 175 -13.40 1.86 0.66
CA THR A 175 -12.17 1.08 0.38
C THR A 175 -11.03 1.55 1.29
N LEU A 176 -10.81 2.86 1.37
CA LEU A 176 -9.76 3.45 2.20
C LEU A 176 -10.00 3.16 3.69
N PHE A 177 -11.24 3.26 4.15
CA PHE A 177 -11.62 2.93 5.53
C PHE A 177 -11.34 1.46 5.86
N VAL A 178 -11.75 0.53 4.98
CA VAL A 178 -11.51 -0.91 5.19
C VAL A 178 -10.02 -1.23 5.18
N TYR A 179 -9.27 -0.64 4.24
CA TYR A 179 -7.82 -0.75 4.18
C TYR A 179 -7.20 -0.33 5.52
N HIS A 180 -7.35 0.93 5.95
CA HIS A 180 -6.67 1.38 7.16
C HIS A 180 -7.18 0.69 8.43
N LEU A 181 -8.47 0.31 8.48
CA LEU A 181 -8.99 -0.41 9.65
C LEU A 181 -8.38 -1.81 9.75
N LEU A 182 -8.20 -2.47 8.61
CA LEU A 182 -7.53 -3.76 8.55
C LEU A 182 -6.06 -3.62 8.94
N ASN A 183 -5.34 -2.61 8.44
CA ASN A 183 -3.96 -2.33 8.83
C ASN A 183 -3.84 -2.23 10.36
N GLU A 184 -4.62 -1.34 10.97
CA GLU A 184 -4.60 -1.15 12.42
C GLU A 184 -4.99 -2.41 13.19
N THR A 185 -5.94 -3.18 12.67
CA THR A 185 -6.36 -4.44 13.30
C THR A 185 -5.24 -5.47 13.29
N VAL A 186 -4.51 -5.60 12.16
CA VAL A 186 -3.40 -6.53 12.00
C VAL A 186 -2.19 -6.08 12.82
N GLU A 187 -1.90 -4.78 12.83
CA GLU A 187 -0.89 -4.12 13.66
C GLU A 187 -1.13 -4.39 15.15
N ASN A 188 -2.34 -4.09 15.64
CA ASN A 188 -2.66 -4.21 17.06
C ASN A 188 -2.74 -5.68 17.51
N ASN A 189 -3.06 -6.62 16.63
CA ASN A 189 -3.05 -8.07 16.88
C ASN A 189 -3.61 -8.46 18.26
N ASP A 190 -2.76 -8.79 19.24
CA ASP A 190 -3.12 -9.19 20.60
C ASP A 190 -2.99 -8.09 21.66
N LYS A 191 -2.51 -6.90 21.28
CA LYS A 191 -2.40 -5.70 22.14
C LYS A 191 -3.78 -5.23 22.59
N LEU A 192 -3.85 -4.79 23.84
CA LEU A 192 -5.04 -4.18 24.46
C LEU A 192 -4.58 -3.01 25.33
N GLY A 193 -5.27 -1.87 25.21
CA GLY A 193 -4.99 -0.69 26.02
C GLY A 193 -5.00 0.61 25.21
N PRO A 194 -4.64 1.72 25.87
CA PRO A 194 -4.46 3.01 25.21
C PRO A 194 -3.44 2.86 24.08
N ASN A 195 -3.85 3.20 22.86
CA ASN A 195 -2.98 3.30 21.71
C ASN A 195 -3.40 4.54 20.92
N PRO A 196 -2.60 5.62 20.93
CA PRO A 196 -2.92 6.85 20.23
C PRO A 196 -2.61 6.79 18.73
N ASP A 197 -1.88 5.80 18.22
CA ASP A 197 -1.50 5.71 16.80
C ASP A 197 -2.74 5.59 15.90
N PRO A 198 -3.69 4.65 16.15
CA PRO A 198 -4.95 4.61 15.38
C PRO A 198 -5.76 5.91 15.48
N VAL A 199 -5.61 6.65 16.58
CA VAL A 199 -6.30 7.94 16.78
C VAL A 199 -5.72 8.99 15.84
N ALA A 200 -4.39 9.11 15.75
CA ALA A 200 -3.75 10.00 14.79
C ALA A 200 -4.18 9.68 13.36
N ASP A 201 -4.15 8.40 12.97
CA ASP A 201 -4.47 7.98 11.61
C ASP A 201 -5.91 8.29 11.22
N PHE A 202 -6.88 7.86 12.02
CA PHE A 202 -8.30 7.96 11.67
C PHE A 202 -8.91 9.33 11.91
N TRP A 203 -8.43 10.09 12.90
CA TRP A 203 -9.00 11.39 13.23
C TRP A 203 -8.24 12.57 12.61
N ILE A 204 -6.99 12.38 12.18
CA ILE A 204 -6.16 13.45 11.63
C ILE A 204 -5.74 13.13 10.19
N PHE A 205 -4.90 12.12 10.00
CA PHE A 205 -4.16 11.97 8.75
C PHE A 205 -4.98 11.41 7.59
N ASN A 206 -5.77 10.37 7.79
CA ASN A 206 -6.64 9.82 6.75
C ASN A 206 -7.69 10.86 6.28
N PRO A 207 -8.44 11.54 7.18
CA PRO A 207 -9.38 12.60 6.76
C PRO A 207 -8.69 13.78 6.07
N ALA A 208 -7.52 14.21 6.58
CA ALA A 208 -6.75 15.28 5.97
C ALA A 208 -6.25 14.88 4.57
N GLY A 209 -5.81 13.64 4.38
CA GLY A 209 -5.35 13.09 3.10
C GLY A 209 -6.47 13.10 2.07
N VAL A 210 -7.63 12.56 2.44
CA VAL A 210 -8.86 12.62 1.62
C VAL A 210 -9.20 14.06 1.26
N TRP A 211 -9.19 14.98 2.24
CA TRP A 211 -9.53 16.39 2.00
C TRP A 211 -8.54 17.08 1.06
N LEU A 212 -7.23 16.81 1.21
CA LEU A 212 -6.18 17.35 0.35
C LEU A 212 -6.33 16.84 -1.08
N PHE A 213 -6.42 15.53 -1.28
CA PHE A 213 -6.43 14.92 -2.62
C PHE A 213 -7.80 14.96 -3.31
N ASN A 214 -8.87 15.33 -2.60
CA ASN A 214 -10.15 15.69 -3.22
C ASN A 214 -10.10 17.06 -3.93
N LYS A 215 -9.01 17.83 -3.79
CA LYS A 215 -8.78 19.07 -4.55
C LYS A 215 -7.91 18.78 -5.77
N ASP A 216 -8.43 19.11 -6.95
CA ASP A 216 -7.73 18.83 -8.21
C ASP A 216 -6.36 19.50 -8.30
N SER A 217 -6.17 20.71 -7.75
CA SER A 217 -4.86 21.39 -7.78
C SER A 217 -3.77 20.66 -6.99
N VAL A 218 -4.12 20.09 -5.84
CA VAL A 218 -3.20 19.27 -5.03
C VAL A 218 -2.92 17.96 -5.76
N ALA A 219 -3.97 17.27 -6.20
CA ALA A 219 -3.84 16.03 -6.93
C ALA A 219 -3.00 16.20 -8.21
N GLN A 220 -3.18 17.29 -8.96
CA GLN A 220 -2.38 17.61 -10.14
C GLN A 220 -0.92 17.92 -9.80
N PHE A 221 -0.65 18.65 -8.72
CA PHE A 221 0.73 18.89 -8.30
C PHE A 221 1.47 17.58 -8.01
N PHE A 222 0.86 16.69 -7.23
CA PHE A 222 1.49 15.41 -6.90
C PHE A 222 1.59 14.48 -8.12
N SER A 223 0.55 14.37 -8.95
CA SER A 223 0.55 13.52 -10.15
C SER A 223 1.48 14.04 -11.26
N ARG A 224 1.52 15.36 -11.51
CA ARG A 224 2.20 15.93 -12.67
C ARG A 224 3.55 16.55 -12.38
N THR A 225 3.75 17.09 -11.19
CA THR A 225 5.03 17.71 -10.82
C THR A 225 5.93 16.71 -10.12
N LEU A 226 5.34 15.91 -9.22
CA LEU A 226 6.06 14.91 -8.45
C LEU A 226 5.91 13.49 -9.01
N HIS A 227 5.10 13.30 -10.07
CA HIS A 227 4.91 11.99 -10.70
C HIS A 227 4.58 10.88 -9.69
N PHE A 228 3.76 11.24 -8.69
CA PHE A 228 3.41 10.38 -7.57
C PHE A 228 2.57 9.20 -8.07
N THR A 229 3.04 7.98 -7.83
CA THR A 229 2.44 6.73 -8.31
C THR A 229 2.45 5.62 -7.26
N ASP A 230 1.58 4.63 -7.46
CA ASP A 230 1.44 3.41 -6.65
C ASP A 230 2.25 2.29 -7.28
N TRP A 231 3.22 1.80 -6.52
CA TRP A 231 4.11 0.69 -6.87
C TRP A 231 3.97 -0.45 -5.87
N SER A 232 2.75 -0.70 -5.40
CA SER A 232 2.45 -1.77 -4.46
C SER A 232 2.90 -3.12 -5.01
N TYR A 233 3.26 -4.03 -4.10
CA TYR A 233 3.74 -5.36 -4.46
C TYR A 233 2.62 -6.26 -5.00
N GLN A 234 3.00 -7.49 -5.31
CA GLN A 234 2.14 -8.53 -5.87
C GLN A 234 1.91 -9.58 -4.78
N PRO A 235 0.89 -9.44 -3.90
CA PRO A 235 0.68 -10.37 -2.80
C PRO A 235 0.52 -11.79 -3.32
N VAL A 236 1.17 -12.75 -2.66
CA VAL A 236 1.03 -14.18 -2.97
C VAL A 236 0.70 -14.96 -1.70
N ILE A 237 -0.26 -15.87 -1.80
CA ILE A 237 -0.54 -16.83 -0.72
C ILE A 237 0.31 -18.07 -0.98
N MET A 238 1.01 -18.52 0.07
CA MET A 238 1.80 -19.75 0.10
C MET A 238 0.90 -20.89 0.60
N PRO A 239 0.42 -21.81 -0.25
CA PRO A 239 -0.58 -22.80 0.16
C PRO A 239 -0.08 -23.77 1.23
N GLU A 240 1.22 -24.08 1.21
CA GLU A 240 1.85 -25.05 2.10
C GLU A 240 2.02 -24.52 3.52
N THR A 241 2.39 -23.25 3.65
CA THR A 241 2.68 -22.61 4.94
C THR A 241 1.54 -21.73 5.46
N GLY A 242 0.60 -21.36 4.58
CA GLY A 242 -0.49 -20.42 4.85
C GLY A 242 -0.02 -18.96 4.97
N GLU A 243 1.21 -18.68 4.54
CA GLU A 243 1.82 -17.35 4.59
C GLU A 243 1.30 -16.44 3.48
N LEU A 244 1.22 -15.14 3.76
CA LEU A 244 1.01 -14.09 2.79
C LEU A 244 2.34 -13.37 2.56
N GLN A 245 2.97 -13.64 1.42
CA GLN A 245 4.25 -13.05 1.05
C GLN A 245 4.09 -11.96 -0.01
N ASN A 246 5.16 -11.18 -0.19
CA ASN A 246 5.23 -10.08 -1.15
C ASN A 246 4.03 -9.11 -1.10
N VAL A 247 3.54 -8.87 0.12
CA VAL A 247 2.48 -7.92 0.40
C VAL A 247 3.12 -6.61 0.83
N GLY A 248 2.62 -5.47 0.34
CA GLY A 248 3.13 -4.18 0.77
C GLY A 248 2.65 -3.05 -0.11
N GLN A 249 2.11 -2.03 0.53
CA GLN A 249 1.78 -0.76 -0.10
C GLN A 249 3.07 0.05 -0.28
N ASN A 250 3.41 0.37 -1.52
CA ASN A 250 4.60 1.15 -1.85
C ASN A 250 4.26 2.23 -2.87
N TYR A 251 5.03 3.29 -2.80
CA TYR A 251 4.79 4.54 -3.48
C TYR A 251 6.09 5.06 -4.07
N ALA A 252 5.99 5.81 -5.17
CA ALA A 252 7.14 6.48 -5.76
C ALA A 252 6.79 7.90 -6.18
N VAL A 253 7.74 8.81 -6.01
CA VAL A 253 7.74 10.15 -6.61
C VAL A 253 9.00 10.34 -7.45
N LYS A 254 8.85 11.06 -8.54
CA LYS A 254 9.93 11.51 -9.41
C LYS A 254 9.81 13.01 -9.62
N TRP A 255 10.75 13.78 -9.13
CA TRP A 255 10.81 15.21 -9.41
C TRP A 255 11.77 15.49 -10.56
N HIS A 256 11.23 15.87 -11.71
CA HIS A 256 12.00 16.19 -12.90
C HIS A 256 12.99 17.34 -12.67
N LEU A 257 14.25 17.10 -13.04
CA LEU A 257 15.36 18.05 -12.96
C LEU A 257 15.58 18.83 -14.26
N ASN A 258 14.86 18.47 -15.32
CA ASN A 258 14.93 19.12 -16.62
C ASN A 258 13.57 19.13 -17.32
N ASN A 259 13.42 20.03 -18.30
CA ASN A 259 12.16 20.20 -19.03
C ASN A 259 11.75 18.97 -19.85
N SER A 260 12.71 18.10 -20.21
CA SER A 260 12.40 16.87 -20.95
C SER A 260 11.94 15.72 -20.05
N GLY A 261 12.02 15.85 -18.72
CA GLY A 261 11.70 14.79 -17.77
C GLY A 261 12.65 13.58 -17.81
N SER A 262 13.76 13.70 -18.54
CA SER A 262 14.72 12.60 -18.75
C SER A 262 15.59 12.30 -17.53
N ARG A 263 15.62 13.20 -16.54
CA ARG A 263 16.33 13.02 -15.26
C ARG A 263 15.45 13.50 -14.12
N SER A 264 15.36 12.71 -13.06
CA SER A 264 14.58 13.07 -11.86
C SER A 264 15.30 12.69 -10.58
N ILE A 265 15.07 13.47 -9.52
CA ILE A 265 15.20 12.94 -8.15
C ILE A 265 14.10 11.90 -7.96
N PHE A 266 14.44 10.77 -7.38
CA PHE A 266 13.54 9.64 -7.16
C PHE A 266 13.45 9.34 -5.67
N TYR A 267 12.23 9.15 -5.18
CA TYR A 267 12.01 8.65 -3.83
C TYR A 267 10.95 7.57 -3.84
N HIS A 268 11.29 6.39 -3.34
CA HIS A 268 10.42 5.25 -3.16
C HIS A 268 10.21 5.03 -1.67
N TRP A 269 8.95 4.90 -1.24
CA TRP A 269 8.62 4.65 0.16
C TRP A 269 7.46 3.68 0.34
N GLY A 270 7.25 3.24 1.58
CA GLY A 270 6.20 2.31 1.98
C GLY A 270 6.80 1.28 2.93
N THR A 271 7.10 0.10 2.39
CA THR A 271 7.85 -0.93 3.13
C THR A 271 9.32 -0.58 3.26
N HIS A 272 9.89 0.01 2.21
CA HIS A 272 11.27 0.53 2.16
C HIS A 272 11.24 2.06 2.10
N ALA A 273 12.38 2.72 2.25
CA ALA A 273 12.53 4.15 2.04
C ALA A 273 13.87 4.41 1.33
N GLU A 274 13.82 4.71 0.03
CA GLU A 274 14.98 4.77 -0.85
C GLU A 274 14.99 6.07 -1.65
N LEU A 275 16.06 6.86 -1.49
CA LEU A 275 16.28 8.07 -2.26
C LEU A 275 17.34 7.81 -3.35
N GLY A 276 17.11 8.36 -4.54
CA GLY A 276 18.09 8.28 -5.61
C GLY A 276 17.66 9.03 -6.86
N MET A 277 17.87 8.40 -8.02
CA MET A 277 17.75 9.04 -9.33
C MET A 277 16.90 8.19 -10.28
N SER A 278 16.26 8.86 -11.24
CA SER A 278 15.56 8.23 -12.36
C SER A 278 16.03 8.78 -13.70
N PHE A 279 16.04 7.91 -14.71
CA PHE A 279 16.40 8.25 -16.08
C PHE A 279 15.30 7.75 -17.02
N THR A 280 14.63 8.68 -17.69
CA THR A 280 13.49 8.40 -18.57
C THR A 280 13.86 8.67 -20.02
N ASP A 281 13.50 7.76 -20.92
CA ASP A 281 13.66 7.97 -22.36
C ASP A 281 12.43 8.63 -23.00
N ALA A 282 12.50 8.86 -24.32
CA ALA A 282 11.43 9.49 -25.07
C ALA A 282 10.17 8.61 -25.19
N GLU A 283 10.30 7.29 -25.00
CA GLU A 283 9.19 6.33 -25.02
C GLU A 283 8.52 6.20 -23.63
N GLY A 284 8.98 6.96 -22.63
CA GLY A 284 8.45 6.93 -21.26
C GLY A 284 8.94 5.73 -20.45
N ARG A 285 9.95 4.99 -20.92
CA ARG A 285 10.60 3.93 -20.14
C ARG A 285 11.58 4.58 -19.20
N CYS A 286 11.58 4.13 -17.95
CA CYS A 286 12.33 4.75 -16.89
C CYS A 286 13.07 3.69 -16.09
N VAL A 287 14.35 3.96 -15.81
CA VAL A 287 15.13 3.20 -14.83
C VAL A 287 15.38 4.10 -13.64
N SER A 288 14.99 3.63 -12.45
CA SER A 288 15.21 4.32 -11.19
C SER A 288 16.08 3.46 -10.29
N PHE A 289 16.98 4.09 -9.53
CA PHE A 289 17.69 3.40 -8.46
C PHE A 289 17.72 4.28 -7.22
N GLY A 290 17.79 3.65 -6.05
CA GLY A 290 17.85 4.36 -4.77
C GLY A 290 18.55 3.55 -3.69
N PHE A 291 19.00 4.26 -2.67
CA PHE A 291 19.57 3.70 -1.45
C PHE A 291 18.88 4.32 -0.25
N GLY A 292 18.75 3.56 0.83
CA GLY A 292 18.18 4.07 2.06
C GLY A 292 17.99 2.98 3.10
N PHE A 293 16.81 2.95 3.72
CA PHE A 293 16.55 2.14 4.90
C PHE A 293 15.20 1.41 4.82
N VAL A 294 15.10 0.33 5.59
CA VAL A 294 13.89 -0.47 5.76
C VAL A 294 13.73 -0.82 7.25
N ALA A 295 12.50 -0.75 7.76
CA ALA A 295 12.19 -1.16 9.14
C ALA A 295 12.37 -2.67 9.28
N LYS A 296 13.39 -3.13 10.02
CA LYS A 296 13.75 -4.53 10.20
C LYS A 296 12.87 -5.20 11.27
N ASN A 297 12.95 -4.71 12.50
CA ASN A 297 12.22 -5.20 13.66
C ASN A 297 11.46 -4.06 14.31
N ILE A 298 10.30 -4.37 14.88
CA ILE A 298 9.66 -3.48 15.87
C ILE A 298 10.28 -3.75 17.23
N LEU A 299 10.72 -2.69 17.89
CA LEU A 299 11.22 -2.70 19.25
C LEU A 299 10.21 -1.94 20.12
N GLU A 300 9.67 -2.60 21.14
CA GLU A 300 8.84 -1.94 22.15
C GLU A 300 9.76 -1.03 22.99
N VAL A 301 9.48 0.28 22.99
CA VAL A 301 10.25 1.27 23.77
C VAL A 301 9.65 1.40 25.16
N ASP A 302 8.33 1.36 25.25
CA ASP A 302 7.53 1.29 26.47
C ASP A 302 6.18 0.59 26.19
N ASP A 303 5.31 0.47 27.21
CA ASP A 303 4.00 -0.19 27.09
C ASP A 303 3.03 0.49 26.09
N LEU A 304 3.39 1.68 25.58
CA LEU A 304 2.53 2.56 24.78
C LEU A 304 3.15 2.98 23.44
N SER A 305 4.42 2.63 23.16
CA SER A 305 5.14 3.12 21.98
C SER A 305 6.13 2.09 21.43
N ASP A 306 6.07 1.93 20.11
CA ASP A 306 6.97 1.10 19.32
C ASP A 306 7.96 1.98 18.53
N THR A 307 9.19 1.49 18.35
CA THR A 307 10.19 2.04 17.40
C THR A 307 10.67 0.94 16.45
N VAL A 308 11.47 1.29 15.45
CA VAL A 308 11.97 0.34 14.43
C VAL A 308 13.50 0.31 14.38
N ASP A 309 14.07 -0.90 14.39
CA ASP A 309 15.45 -1.13 13.98
C ASP A 309 15.55 -0.97 12.46
N LEU A 310 16.56 -0.27 11.95
CA LEU A 310 16.68 0.03 10.52
C LEU A 310 17.78 -0.82 9.87
N ALA A 311 17.46 -1.42 8.75
CA ALA A 311 18.41 -2.09 7.86
C ALA A 311 18.72 -1.21 6.64
N VAL A 312 19.95 -1.28 6.13
CA VAL A 312 20.30 -0.63 4.86
C VAL A 312 19.60 -1.36 3.72
N SER A 313 18.96 -0.60 2.82
CA SER A 313 18.35 -1.11 1.60
C SER A 313 18.81 -0.37 0.36
N GLY A 314 18.67 -1.05 -0.79
CA GLY A 314 18.82 -0.45 -2.10
C GLY A 314 17.87 -1.10 -3.09
N GLY A 315 17.43 -0.31 -4.07
CA GLY A 315 16.46 -0.74 -5.06
C GLY A 315 16.85 -0.33 -6.47
N LEU A 316 16.54 -1.19 -7.44
CA LEU A 316 16.55 -0.91 -8.86
C LEU A 316 15.14 -1.15 -9.42
N PHE A 317 14.62 -0.20 -10.15
CA PHE A 317 13.24 -0.18 -10.64
C PHE A 317 13.23 0.11 -12.13
N TYR A 318 12.33 -0.56 -12.85
CA TYR A 318 12.05 -0.32 -14.25
C TYR A 318 10.56 -0.14 -14.43
N ASP A 319 10.14 1.01 -14.95
CA ASP A 319 8.75 1.33 -15.23
C ASP A 319 8.57 1.90 -16.62
N ARG A 320 7.31 1.87 -17.09
CA ARG A 320 6.91 2.54 -18.32
C ARG A 320 5.71 3.41 -17.99
N ASN A 321 5.82 4.70 -18.28
CA ASN A 321 4.79 5.70 -17.95
C ASN A 321 4.36 5.65 -16.46
N ASN A 322 5.32 5.50 -15.53
CA ASN A 322 5.11 5.37 -14.09
C ASN A 322 4.31 4.14 -13.62
N SER A 323 4.04 3.17 -14.51
CA SER A 323 3.56 1.84 -14.15
C SER A 323 4.76 0.89 -14.01
N LEU A 324 5.00 0.37 -12.80
CA LEU A 324 6.18 -0.43 -12.48
C LEU A 324 6.14 -1.76 -13.23
N LEU A 325 7.19 -2.08 -13.99
CA LEU A 325 7.32 -3.31 -14.76
C LEU A 325 8.26 -4.32 -14.10
N ALA A 326 9.30 -3.84 -13.42
CA ALA A 326 10.18 -4.69 -12.62
C ALA A 326 10.78 -3.92 -11.42
N SER A 327 11.02 -4.61 -10.32
CA SER A 327 11.83 -4.09 -9.21
C SER A 327 12.70 -5.18 -8.59
N LEU A 328 13.94 -4.82 -8.28
CA LEU A 328 14.87 -5.61 -7.49
C LEU A 328 15.22 -4.80 -6.25
N VAL A 329 14.84 -5.29 -5.08
CA VAL A 329 15.14 -4.67 -3.80
C VAL A 329 16.05 -5.59 -3.00
N ALA A 330 17.10 -5.01 -2.43
CA ALA A 330 18.04 -5.68 -1.56
C ALA A 330 18.02 -5.01 -0.18
N ALA A 331 17.94 -5.80 0.90
CA ALA A 331 17.88 -5.30 2.27
C ALA A 331 18.71 -6.17 3.20
N LYS A 332 19.79 -5.62 3.76
CA LYS A 332 20.68 -6.41 4.62
C LYS A 332 20.02 -6.73 5.96
N GLY A 333 19.89 -8.02 6.29
CA GLY A 333 19.39 -8.47 7.58
C GLY A 333 17.86 -8.48 7.71
N LYS A 334 17.13 -8.35 6.60
CA LYS A 334 15.71 -8.71 6.48
C LYS A 334 15.56 -10.20 6.21
N ASP A 335 14.41 -10.79 6.52
CA ASP A 335 14.18 -12.23 6.26
C ASP A 335 14.37 -12.56 4.79
N PHE A 336 13.93 -11.66 3.90
CA PHE A 336 14.17 -11.72 2.47
C PHE A 336 15.17 -10.64 2.04
N PRO A 337 16.49 -10.91 2.11
CA PRO A 337 17.51 -9.96 1.70
C PRO A 337 17.44 -9.58 0.21
N TRP A 338 16.85 -10.42 -0.64
CA TRP A 338 16.65 -10.13 -2.06
C TRP A 338 15.21 -10.38 -2.46
N ARG A 339 14.63 -9.42 -3.18
CA ARG A 339 13.26 -9.49 -3.70
C ARG A 339 13.21 -8.98 -5.12
N LEU A 340 12.80 -9.83 -6.05
CA LEU A 340 12.52 -9.51 -7.44
C LEU A 340 11.01 -9.56 -7.70
N ASN A 341 10.47 -8.48 -8.23
CA ASN A 341 9.12 -8.41 -8.77
C ASN A 341 9.19 -8.13 -10.26
N LEU A 342 8.48 -8.92 -11.05
CA LEU A 342 8.22 -8.70 -12.47
C LEU A 342 6.71 -8.55 -12.62
N TYR A 343 6.23 -7.44 -13.14
CA TYR A 343 4.80 -7.15 -13.22
C TYR A 343 4.23 -7.58 -14.59
N PRO A 344 2.89 -7.76 -14.70
CA PRO A 344 2.21 -8.07 -15.96
C PRO A 344 2.62 -7.17 -17.12
N GLY A 345 2.64 -7.72 -18.33
CA GLY A 345 2.98 -6.97 -19.54
C GLY A 345 4.48 -6.66 -19.71
N LEU A 346 5.35 -7.12 -18.80
CA LEU A 346 6.80 -7.19 -19.07
C LEU A 346 7.12 -8.25 -20.13
N PHE A 347 6.41 -9.39 -20.08
CA PHE A 347 6.47 -10.45 -21.09
C PHE A 347 5.14 -10.51 -21.83
N ASP A 348 5.20 -10.56 -23.16
CA ASP A 348 4.02 -10.77 -24.01
C ASP A 348 3.77 -12.28 -24.16
N LEU A 349 2.87 -12.79 -23.33
CA LEU A 349 2.39 -14.18 -23.38
C LEU A 349 0.92 -14.22 -23.84
N GLY A 350 0.54 -13.28 -24.71
CA GLY A 350 -0.85 -13.10 -25.14
C GLY A 350 -1.74 -12.66 -23.98
N PRO A 351 -2.96 -13.23 -23.83
CA PRO A 351 -3.96 -12.71 -22.90
C PRO A 351 -3.65 -12.96 -21.43
N LEU A 352 -2.65 -13.77 -21.06
CA LEU A 352 -2.41 -14.13 -19.67
C LEU A 352 -1.61 -13.08 -18.89
N GLN A 353 -0.66 -12.41 -19.55
CA GLN A 353 0.23 -11.39 -18.96
C GLN A 353 0.56 -11.63 -17.47
N PRO A 354 1.28 -12.71 -17.13
CA PRO A 354 1.59 -13.01 -15.74
C PRO A 354 2.62 -12.02 -15.18
N GLY A 355 2.48 -11.74 -13.89
CA GLY A 355 3.52 -11.18 -13.03
C GLY A 355 4.15 -12.29 -12.19
N PHE A 356 5.41 -12.10 -11.83
CA PHE A 356 6.22 -13.02 -11.06
C PHE A 356 6.82 -12.32 -9.84
N TYR A 357 6.89 -13.05 -8.75
CA TYR A 357 7.63 -12.71 -7.55
C TYR A 357 8.66 -13.79 -7.29
N VAL A 358 9.86 -13.39 -6.91
CA VAL A 358 10.93 -14.27 -6.44
C VAL A 358 11.64 -13.60 -5.28
N ALA A 359 11.91 -14.31 -4.20
CA ALA A 359 12.74 -13.84 -3.12
C ALA A 359 13.68 -14.94 -2.62
N LEU A 360 14.83 -14.50 -2.10
CA LEU A 360 15.76 -15.35 -1.38
C LEU A 360 15.73 -14.94 0.07
N ASP A 361 15.58 -15.92 0.96
CA ASP A 361 15.63 -15.68 2.40
C ASP A 361 17.08 -15.64 2.94
N GLN A 362 17.28 -15.43 4.24
CA GLN A 362 18.62 -15.42 4.87
C GLN A 362 19.34 -16.77 4.87
N LYS A 363 18.62 -17.86 4.58
CA LYS A 363 19.13 -19.24 4.51
C LYS A 363 19.29 -19.71 3.06
N ASP A 364 19.21 -18.79 2.10
CA ASP A 364 19.23 -19.07 0.66
C ASP A 364 18.07 -19.96 0.20
N HIS A 365 16.96 -20.01 0.96
CA HIS A 365 15.73 -20.62 0.49
C HIS A 365 15.04 -19.70 -0.51
N LEU A 366 14.56 -20.28 -1.60
CA LEU A 366 13.96 -19.55 -2.72
C LEU A 366 12.45 -19.64 -2.61
N SER A 367 11.78 -18.52 -2.35
CA SER A 367 10.32 -18.44 -2.52
C SER A 367 9.96 -17.73 -3.81
N GLY A 368 8.81 -18.05 -4.37
CA GLY A 368 8.31 -17.36 -5.54
C GLY A 368 6.79 -17.44 -5.66
N GLY A 369 6.25 -16.75 -6.66
CA GLY A 369 4.83 -16.82 -6.95
C GLY A 369 4.43 -16.13 -8.25
N ILE A 370 3.20 -16.39 -8.65
CA ILE A 370 2.62 -15.91 -9.91
C ILE A 370 1.33 -15.17 -9.62
N THR A 371 1.17 -14.00 -10.23
CA THR A 371 -0.09 -13.25 -10.29
C THR A 371 -0.52 -13.08 -11.73
N ILE A 372 -1.81 -13.15 -12.02
CA ILE A 372 -2.32 -13.07 -13.39
C ILE A 372 -3.05 -11.74 -13.55
N GLY A 373 -2.45 -10.78 -14.26
CA GLY A 373 -3.05 -9.44 -14.45
C GLY A 373 -4.38 -9.47 -15.18
N ALA A 374 -4.57 -10.45 -16.07
CA ALA A 374 -5.82 -10.64 -16.80
C ALA A 374 -7.01 -11.07 -15.92
N ILE A 375 -6.76 -11.54 -14.69
CA ILE A 375 -7.81 -11.88 -13.72
C ILE A 375 -7.85 -10.76 -12.69
N THR A 376 -8.39 -9.61 -13.11
CA THR A 376 -8.44 -8.35 -12.33
C THR A 376 -9.07 -8.51 -10.94
N HIS A 377 -9.97 -9.47 -10.77
CA HIS A 377 -10.66 -9.73 -9.50
C HIS A 377 -9.90 -10.65 -8.53
N LEU A 378 -8.76 -11.22 -8.94
CA LEU A 378 -7.97 -12.07 -8.06
C LEU A 378 -6.92 -11.20 -7.34
N PRO A 379 -7.13 -10.85 -6.04
CA PRO A 379 -6.30 -9.85 -5.39
C PRO A 379 -4.94 -10.39 -4.96
N VAL A 380 -4.77 -11.72 -4.96
CA VAL A 380 -3.59 -12.46 -4.52
C VAL A 380 -3.16 -13.49 -5.56
N GLY A 381 -1.86 -13.70 -5.71
CA GLY A 381 -1.30 -14.78 -6.51
C GLY A 381 -1.13 -16.07 -5.72
N LEU A 382 -0.59 -17.07 -6.41
CA LEU A 382 -0.20 -18.36 -5.82
C LEU A 382 1.32 -18.42 -5.70
N GLY A 383 1.81 -18.75 -4.51
CA GLY A 383 3.23 -18.89 -4.21
C GLY A 383 3.68 -20.32 -3.97
N TRP A 384 4.99 -20.49 -3.88
CA TRP A 384 5.72 -21.75 -3.63
C TRP A 384 7.07 -21.44 -2.96
N GLU A 385 7.64 -22.41 -2.25
CA GLU A 385 8.93 -22.34 -1.55
C GLU A 385 9.83 -23.54 -1.90
#